data_AF-A0A7X1GK68-F1
#
_entry.id   AF-A0A7X1GK68-F1
#
_cell.length_a   1.000
_cell.length_b   1.000
_cell.length_c   1.000
_cell.angle_alpha   90.00
_cell.angle_beta   90.00
_cell.angle_gamma   90.00
#
_symmetry.space_group_name_H-M   'P 1'
#
loop_
_entity.id
_entity.type
_entity.pdbx_description
1 polymer ?
#
loop_
_entity_poly.entity_id
_entity_poly.type
_entity_poly.pdbx_seq_one_letter_code
_entity_poly.pdbx_strand_id
1 'polypeptide(L)'
;MNLSNIVLYVEHVAACPVSNACSQFDPRKIIHMIIHGLKKRVLSSENIWYCSQCESCRFSCPQGIRLNKVMDALQNVAVRDNYVAGDAFEKYGTYSKAACPVHISIHGFIGMIAERRYRDGLKLIKEEMPFPCICGRICLPIHSQKRSRKRFG
;
A
#
# COMPACT_ATOMS: atom_id res chain seq x y z
N MET A 1 10.28 -20.79 -5.61
CA MET A 1 11.13 -19.71 -5.07
C MET A 1 11.48 -20.07 -3.64
N ASN A 2 12.75 -20.36 -3.36
CA ASN A 2 13.19 -20.83 -2.05
C ASN A 2 13.35 -19.64 -1.09
N LEU A 3 12.62 -19.64 0.02
CA LEU A 3 12.54 -18.55 1.01
C LEU A 3 13.90 -18.26 1.68
N SER A 4 14.83 -19.22 1.65
CA SER A 4 16.16 -19.13 2.22
C SER A 4 17.06 -18.06 1.59
N ASN A 5 16.79 -17.64 0.34
CA ASN A 5 17.59 -16.61 -0.35
C ASN A 5 17.14 -15.16 -0.05
N ILE A 6 16.10 -14.95 0.77
CA ILE A 6 15.64 -13.62 1.20
C ILE A 6 16.52 -13.04 2.34
N VAL A 7 17.31 -13.89 3.01
CA VAL A 7 17.82 -13.68 4.38
C VAL A 7 18.91 -12.61 4.53
N LEU A 8 19.57 -12.13 3.46
CA LEU A 8 20.74 -11.23 3.59
C LEU A 8 20.58 -9.80 3.01
N TYR A 9 19.44 -9.40 2.43
CA TYR A 9 19.53 -8.43 1.31
C TYR A 9 18.63 -7.19 1.34
N VAL A 10 18.01 -6.85 2.49
CA VAL A 10 17.11 -5.68 2.57
C VAL A 10 17.50 -4.73 3.70
N GLU A 11 18.80 -4.45 3.82
CA GLU A 11 19.28 -3.36 4.67
C GLU A 11 18.98 -1.97 4.08
N HIS A 12 18.60 -1.89 2.80
CA HIS A 12 18.32 -0.63 2.11
C HIS A 12 16.88 -0.11 2.26
N VAL A 13 16.29 -0.31 3.43
CA VAL A 13 14.99 0.30 3.79
C VAL A 13 15.06 1.84 3.88
N ALA A 14 16.27 2.41 4.01
CA ALA A 14 16.50 3.85 4.02
C ALA A 14 15.97 4.58 2.76
N ALA A 15 15.90 3.89 1.61
CA ALA A 15 15.35 4.45 0.38
C ALA A 15 13.82 4.50 0.35
N CYS A 16 13.13 3.86 1.30
CA CYS A 16 11.68 3.81 1.31
C CYS A 16 11.07 5.11 1.84
N PRO A 17 10.40 5.91 1.00
CA PRO A 17 9.80 7.16 1.45
C PRO A 17 8.70 6.92 2.49
N VAL A 18 7.98 5.79 2.39
CA VAL A 18 6.93 5.44 3.35
C VAL A 18 7.52 5.10 4.71
N SER A 19 8.60 4.32 4.77
CA SER A 19 9.22 3.96 6.05
C SER A 19 9.81 5.20 6.74
N ASN A 20 10.38 6.12 5.97
CA ASN A 20 10.89 7.40 6.48
C ASN A 20 9.76 8.34 6.96
N ALA A 21 8.59 8.31 6.30
CA ALA A 21 7.46 9.15 6.66
C ALA A 21 6.55 8.54 7.75
N CYS A 22 6.57 7.23 7.93
CA CYS A 22 5.65 6.48 8.79
C CYS A 22 6.40 5.40 9.59
N SER A 23 6.56 5.63 10.90
CA SER A 23 7.22 4.69 11.82
C SER A 23 6.47 3.36 12.00
N GLN A 24 5.20 3.29 11.59
CA GLN A 24 4.41 2.06 11.64
C GLN A 24 4.83 1.07 10.54
N PHE A 25 5.42 1.58 9.45
CA PHE A 25 5.88 0.76 8.34
C PHE A 25 7.39 0.52 8.38
N ASP A 26 7.78 -0.72 8.72
CA ASP A 26 9.16 -1.19 8.63
C ASP A 26 9.22 -2.48 7.80
N PRO A 27 9.67 -2.40 6.53
CA PRO A 27 9.87 -3.57 5.68
C PRO A 27 10.79 -4.63 6.29
N ARG A 28 11.75 -4.26 7.16
CA ARG A 28 12.64 -5.22 7.82
C ARG A 28 11.85 -6.18 8.70
N LYS A 29 10.84 -5.68 9.43
CA LYS A 29 9.95 -6.52 10.26
C LYS A 29 9.18 -7.52 9.42
N ILE A 30 8.71 -7.11 8.25
CA ILE A 30 7.97 -7.97 7.31
C ILE A 30 8.87 -9.11 6.84
N ILE A 31 10.07 -8.77 6.39
CA ILE A 31 11.06 -9.74 5.91
C ILE A 31 11.46 -10.70 7.03
N HIS A 32 11.69 -10.19 8.23
CA HIS A 32 11.98 -11.02 9.39
C HIS A 32 10.84 -12.01 9.68
N MET A 33 9.58 -11.59 9.60
CA MET A 33 8.44 -12.51 9.73
C MET A 33 8.42 -13.59 8.66
N ILE A 34 8.80 -13.27 7.41
CA ILE A 34 8.88 -14.24 6.31
C ILE A 34 9.97 -15.27 6.58
N ILE A 35 11.17 -14.81 6.96
CA ILE A 35 12.33 -15.67 7.24
C ILE A 35 12.03 -16.64 8.39
N HIS A 36 11.34 -16.17 9.43
CA HIS A 36 10.94 -17.00 10.57
C HIS A 36 9.70 -17.87 10.30
N GLY A 37 9.20 -17.92 9.05
CA GLY A 37 8.05 -18.77 8.70
C GLY A 37 6.75 -18.33 9.36
N LEU A 38 6.65 -17.08 9.84
CA LEU A 38 5.47 -16.55 10.52
C LEU A 38 4.37 -16.17 9.52
N LYS A 39 3.97 -17.11 8.64
CA LYS A 39 3.01 -16.90 7.54
C LYS A 39 1.74 -16.22 8.01
N LYS A 40 1.09 -16.74 9.06
CA LYS A 40 -0.16 -16.17 9.59
C LYS A 40 0.04 -14.72 10.06
N ARG A 41 1.17 -14.45 10.72
CA ARG A 41 1.47 -13.12 11.28
C ARG A 41 1.73 -12.08 10.20
N VAL A 42 2.48 -12.44 9.16
CA VAL A 42 2.77 -11.51 8.06
C VAL A 42 1.54 -11.24 7.21
N LEU A 43 0.74 -12.27 6.88
CA LEU A 43 -0.45 -12.11 6.02
C LEU A 43 -1.60 -11.38 6.71
N SER A 44 -1.69 -11.46 8.04
CA SER A 44 -2.69 -10.71 8.83
C SER A 44 -2.24 -9.29 9.19
N SER A 45 -1.00 -8.90 8.84
CA SER A 45 -0.44 -7.62 9.27
C SER A 45 -0.87 -6.48 8.34
N GLU A 46 -1.33 -5.38 8.92
CA GLU A 46 -1.60 -4.13 8.18
C GLU A 46 -0.33 -3.58 7.50
N ASN A 47 0.86 -3.96 7.99
CA ASN A 47 2.12 -3.45 7.46
C ASN A 47 2.36 -3.80 6.00
N ILE A 48 1.82 -4.91 5.50
CA ILE A 48 1.99 -5.28 4.08
C ILE A 48 1.28 -4.29 3.15
N TRP A 49 0.31 -3.51 3.64
CA TRP A 49 -0.54 -2.60 2.87
C TRP A 49 0.00 -1.18 2.73
N TYR A 50 0.98 -0.80 3.55
CA TYR A 50 1.61 0.53 3.48
C TYR A 50 2.59 0.69 2.30
N CYS A 51 2.91 -0.36 1.56
CA CYS A 51 3.79 -0.23 0.40
C CYS A 51 3.12 0.63 -0.69
N SER A 52 3.74 1.76 -1.04
CA SER A 52 3.23 2.67 -2.09
C SER A 52 3.54 2.21 -3.52
N GLN A 53 4.17 1.04 -3.69
CA GLN A 53 4.69 0.54 -4.96
C GLN A 53 5.56 1.55 -5.75
N CYS A 54 6.21 2.51 -5.07
CA CYS A 54 7.05 3.53 -5.69
C CYS A 54 8.34 3.02 -6.36
N GLU A 55 8.65 1.73 -6.21
CA GLU A 55 9.88 1.08 -6.68
C GLU A 55 11.21 1.69 -6.22
N SER A 56 11.24 2.67 -5.30
CA SER A 56 12.49 3.30 -4.83
C SER A 56 13.51 2.27 -4.31
N CYS A 57 13.03 1.22 -3.64
CA CYS A 57 13.84 0.10 -3.15
C CYS A 57 14.53 -0.71 -4.26
N ARG A 58 14.03 -0.67 -5.50
CA ARG A 58 14.61 -1.40 -6.65
C ARG A 58 16.01 -0.87 -7.00
N PHE A 59 16.18 0.45 -6.98
CA PHE A 59 17.43 1.09 -7.35
C PHE A 59 18.51 0.96 -6.27
N SER A 60 18.11 0.72 -5.03
CA SER A 60 19.02 0.55 -3.90
C SER A 60 19.38 -0.90 -3.62
N CYS A 61 18.77 -1.89 -4.30
CA CYS A 61 19.04 -3.30 -4.04
C CYS A 61 20.19 -3.81 -4.92
N PRO A 62 21.40 -4.07 -4.37
CA PRO A 62 22.53 -4.58 -5.14
C PRO A 62 22.30 -5.99 -5.70
N GLN A 63 21.29 -6.71 -5.20
CA GLN A 63 20.94 -8.07 -5.63
C GLN A 63 19.72 -8.12 -6.56
N GLY A 64 19.16 -6.97 -6.95
CA GLY A 64 18.03 -6.91 -7.88
C GLY A 64 16.71 -7.45 -7.34
N ILE A 65 16.56 -7.61 -6.02
CA ILE A 65 15.29 -8.02 -5.41
C ILE A 65 14.28 -6.87 -5.54
N ARG A 66 13.11 -7.20 -6.10
CA ARG A 66 11.99 -6.27 -6.22
C ARG A 66 11.08 -6.36 -5.01
N LEU A 67 11.42 -5.64 -3.94
CA LEU A 67 10.64 -5.64 -2.71
C LEU A 67 9.17 -5.23 -2.94
N ASN A 68 8.90 -4.29 -3.85
CA ASN A 68 7.53 -3.95 -4.25
C ASN A 68 6.74 -5.18 -4.74
N LYS A 69 7.38 -6.08 -5.50
CA LYS A 69 6.76 -7.33 -5.97
C LYS A 69 6.57 -8.36 -4.86
N VAL A 70 7.46 -8.38 -3.87
CA VAL A 70 7.27 -9.20 -2.66
C VAL A 70 6.04 -8.71 -1.89
N MET A 71 5.90 -7.39 -1.70
CA MET A 71 4.76 -6.80 -1.01
C MET A 71 3.44 -7.05 -1.76
N ASP A 72 3.45 -6.88 -3.08
CA ASP A 72 2.32 -7.21 -3.97
C ASP A 72 1.91 -8.69 -3.84
N ALA A 73 2.89 -9.61 -3.88
CA ALA A 73 2.62 -11.03 -3.68
C ALA A 73 2.01 -11.33 -2.30
N LEU A 74 2.51 -10.70 -1.23
CA LEU A 74 1.96 -10.87 0.12
C LEU A 74 0.52 -10.36 0.22
N GLN A 75 0.23 -9.19 -0.35
CA GLN A 75 -1.13 -8.63 -0.38
C GLN A 75 -2.09 -9.57 -1.13
N ASN A 76 -1.69 -10.04 -2.32
CA ASN A 76 -2.49 -10.96 -3.11
C ASN A 76 -2.75 -12.28 -2.39
N VAL A 77 -1.74 -12.84 -1.72
CA VAL A 77 -1.91 -14.06 -0.91
C VAL A 77 -2.80 -13.79 0.31
N ALA A 78 -2.67 -12.63 0.96
CA ALA A 78 -3.50 -12.27 2.12
C ALA A 78 -4.98 -12.18 1.75
N VAL A 79 -5.31 -11.59 0.60
CA VAL A 79 -6.70 -11.52 0.08
C VAL A 79 -7.17 -12.90 -0.36
N ARG A 80 -6.39 -13.60 -1.19
CA ARG A 80 -6.77 -14.92 -1.74
C ARG A 80 -7.00 -15.96 -0.66
N ASP A 81 -6.12 -16.01 0.35
CA ASP A 81 -6.20 -16.97 1.45
C ASP A 81 -7.12 -16.47 2.60
N ASN A 82 -7.88 -15.37 2.39
CA ASN A 82 -8.84 -14.77 3.36
C ASN A 82 -8.24 -14.39 4.72
N TYR A 83 -6.98 -13.95 4.77
CA TYR A 83 -6.39 -13.35 5.98
C TYR A 83 -6.91 -11.94 6.26
N VAL A 84 -7.39 -11.27 5.22
CA VAL A 84 -8.05 -9.97 5.29
C VAL A 84 -9.30 -10.00 4.42
N ALA A 85 -10.26 -9.12 4.72
CA ALA A 85 -11.41 -8.92 3.86
C ALA A 85 -10.99 -8.31 2.50
N GLY A 86 -11.77 -8.57 1.46
CA GLY A 86 -11.48 -8.09 0.09
C GLY A 86 -11.45 -6.56 -0.05
N ASP A 87 -11.94 -5.83 0.96
CA ASP A 87 -11.88 -4.38 1.10
C ASP A 87 -10.57 -3.87 1.74
N ALA A 88 -9.58 -4.74 1.96
CA ALA A 88 -8.32 -4.38 2.62
C ALA A 88 -7.59 -3.22 1.94
N PHE A 89 -7.70 -3.10 0.62
CA PHE A 89 -7.18 -1.95 -0.14
C PHE A 89 -7.92 -0.64 0.21
N GLU A 90 -9.24 -0.68 0.35
CA GLU A 90 -10.08 0.44 0.76
C GLU A 90 -9.73 0.91 2.18
N LYS A 91 -9.36 -0.04 3.05
CA LYS A 91 -9.07 0.21 4.47
C LYS A 91 -7.62 0.62 4.74
N TYR A 92 -6.65 -0.03 4.11
CA TYR A 92 -5.23 0.05 4.45
C TYR A 92 -4.33 0.53 3.31
N GLY A 93 -4.82 0.56 2.07
CA GLY A 93 -4.01 0.94 0.91
C GLY A 93 -3.50 2.38 1.01
N THR A 94 -2.33 2.64 0.42
CA THR A 94 -1.65 3.96 0.47
C THR A 94 -2.46 5.15 -0.04
N TYR A 95 -3.57 4.87 -0.73
CA TYR A 95 -4.54 5.83 -1.27
C TYR A 95 -5.97 5.43 -0.87
N SER A 96 -6.16 4.97 0.37
CA SER A 96 -7.47 4.63 0.92
C SER A 96 -8.42 5.82 0.89
N LYS A 97 -9.72 5.55 0.69
CA LYS A 97 -10.77 6.56 0.71
C LYS A 97 -10.78 7.36 2.02
N ALA A 98 -10.51 6.68 3.14
CA ALA A 98 -10.43 7.29 4.46
C ALA A 98 -9.27 8.29 4.61
N ALA A 99 -8.18 8.10 3.86
CA ALA A 99 -7.00 8.97 3.90
C ALA A 99 -7.01 10.07 2.84
N CYS A 100 -7.91 10.00 1.87
CA CYS A 100 -8.01 10.97 0.81
C CYS A 100 -8.78 12.21 1.31
N PRO A 101 -8.23 13.43 1.21
CA PRO A 101 -8.90 14.65 1.71
C PRO A 101 -10.17 15.01 0.93
N VAL A 102 -10.31 14.50 -0.31
CA VAL A 102 -11.53 14.62 -1.11
C VAL A 102 -12.39 13.36 -1.05
N HIS A 103 -12.06 12.43 -0.15
CA HIS A 103 -12.78 11.18 0.10
C HIS A 103 -13.08 10.35 -1.16
N ILE A 104 -12.17 10.39 -2.14
CA ILE A 104 -12.35 9.63 -3.39
C ILE A 104 -11.93 8.16 -3.25
N SER A 105 -12.75 7.23 -3.73
CA SER A 105 -12.39 5.81 -3.82
C SER A 105 -11.69 5.48 -5.14
N ILE A 106 -10.37 5.66 -5.18
CA ILE A 106 -9.56 5.28 -6.34
C ILE A 106 -9.51 3.74 -6.51
N HIS A 107 -9.48 2.98 -5.41
CA HIS A 107 -9.46 1.52 -5.46
C HIS A 107 -10.77 0.96 -6.03
N GLY A 108 -11.93 1.44 -5.53
CA GLY A 108 -13.24 1.09 -6.07
C GLY A 108 -13.35 1.44 -7.56
N PHE A 109 -12.83 2.61 -7.95
CA PHE A 109 -12.77 3.00 -9.37
C PHE A 109 -11.95 2.02 -10.20
N ILE A 110 -10.69 1.73 -9.81
CA ILE A 110 -9.82 0.80 -10.53
C ILE A 110 -10.44 -0.60 -10.60
N GLY A 111 -11.09 -1.06 -9.54
CA GLY A 111 -11.83 -2.34 -9.54
C GLY A 111 -12.92 -2.38 -10.60
N MET A 112 -13.76 -1.33 -10.69
CA MET A 112 -14.79 -1.23 -11.73
C MET A 112 -14.20 -1.15 -13.15
N ILE A 113 -13.07 -0.47 -13.32
CA ILE A 113 -12.36 -0.42 -14.61
C ILE A 113 -11.82 -1.81 -14.99
N ALA A 114 -11.25 -2.56 -14.04
CA ALA A 114 -10.79 -3.92 -14.27
C ALA A 114 -11.94 -4.87 -14.67
N GLU A 115 -13.13 -4.67 -14.09
CA GLU A 115 -14.37 -5.36 -14.45
C GLU A 115 -15.03 -4.86 -15.76
N ARG A 116 -14.41 -3.91 -16.46
CA ARG A 116 -14.96 -3.24 -17.68
C ARG A 116 -16.26 -2.48 -17.43
N ARG A 117 -16.58 -2.15 -16.18
CA ARG A 117 -17.72 -1.34 -15.75
C ARG A 117 -17.37 0.15 -15.78
N TYR A 118 -17.01 0.66 -16.95
CA TYR A 118 -16.49 2.03 -17.11
C TYR A 118 -17.49 3.12 -16.66
N ARG A 119 -18.78 2.92 -16.93
CA ARG A 119 -19.84 3.89 -16.55
C ARG A 119 -20.03 3.97 -15.05
N ASP A 120 -20.03 2.82 -14.37
CA ASP A 120 -20.16 2.76 -12.91
C ASP A 120 -18.94 3.41 -12.24
N GLY A 121 -17.74 3.13 -12.75
CA GLY A 121 -16.52 3.78 -12.28
C GLY A 121 -16.58 5.30 -12.44
N LEU A 122 -17.01 5.79 -13.61
CA LEU A 122 -17.18 7.23 -13.83
C LEU A 122 -18.23 7.84 -12.90
N LYS A 123 -19.31 7.13 -12.60
CA LYS A 123 -20.34 7.58 -11.66
C LYS A 123 -19.78 7.70 -10.24
N LEU A 124 -19.05 6.68 -9.77
CA LEU A 124 -18.40 6.67 -8.46
C LEU A 124 -17.51 7.91 -8.26
N ILE A 125 -16.61 8.18 -9.21
CA ILE A 125 -15.71 9.33 -9.14
C ILE A 125 -16.47 10.66 -9.21
N LYS A 126 -17.46 10.78 -10.10
CA LYS A 126 -18.21 12.04 -10.30
C LYS A 126 -19.14 12.38 -9.14
N GLU A 127 -19.63 11.37 -8.42
CA GLU A 127 -20.45 11.55 -7.23
C GLU A 127 -19.65 12.15 -6.07
N GLU A 128 -18.40 11.72 -5.90
CA GLU A 128 -17.49 12.24 -4.87
C GLU A 128 -16.76 13.52 -5.32
N MET A 129 -16.46 13.64 -6.62
CA MET A 129 -15.68 14.73 -7.19
C MET A 129 -16.17 15.12 -8.60
N PRO A 130 -17.01 16.17 -8.75
CA PRO A 130 -17.61 16.54 -10.03
C PRO A 130 -16.61 17.00 -11.10
N PHE A 131 -15.39 17.41 -10.70
CA PHE A 131 -14.34 17.90 -11.60
C PHE A 131 -12.98 17.19 -11.37
N PRO A 132 -12.86 15.89 -11.71
CA PRO A 132 -11.70 15.10 -11.33
C PRO A 132 -10.38 15.60 -11.97
N CYS A 133 -10.46 16.22 -13.15
CA CYS A 133 -9.30 16.75 -13.86
C CYS A 133 -8.63 17.96 -13.17
N ILE A 134 -9.37 18.71 -12.33
CA ILE A 134 -8.85 19.91 -11.66
C ILE A 134 -8.11 19.51 -10.37
N CYS A 135 -8.59 18.50 -9.66
CA CYS A 135 -8.14 18.14 -8.31
C CYS A 135 -7.07 17.03 -8.26
N GLY A 136 -6.61 16.51 -9.41
CA GLY A 136 -5.77 15.31 -9.51
C GLY A 136 -4.36 15.35 -8.87
N ARG A 137 -3.97 16.42 -8.18
CA ARG A 137 -2.66 16.57 -7.51
C ARG A 137 -2.74 16.71 -5.98
N ILE A 138 -3.89 16.41 -5.37
CA ILE A 138 -4.15 16.65 -3.93
C ILE A 138 -3.71 15.49 -3.01
N CYS A 139 -3.02 14.47 -3.52
CA CYS A 139 -2.59 13.31 -2.71
C CYS A 139 -1.65 13.72 -1.55
N LEU A 140 -2.18 13.70 -0.33
CA LEU A 140 -1.40 13.77 0.89
C LEU A 140 -1.08 12.33 1.33
N PRO A 141 0.19 11.99 1.64
CA PRO A 141 0.50 10.69 2.19
C PRO A 141 -0.29 10.49 3.49
N ILE A 142 -0.92 9.33 3.67
CA ILE A 142 -1.86 8.99 4.75
C ILE A 142 -1.34 9.40 6.14
N HIS A 143 -0.03 9.29 6.37
CA HIS A 143 0.59 9.62 7.65
C HIS A 143 0.72 11.13 7.92
N SER A 144 0.63 11.99 6.90
CA SER A 144 0.55 13.45 7.05
C SER A 144 -0.77 13.89 7.72
N GLN A 145 -1.84 13.11 7.57
CA GLN A 145 -3.14 13.42 8.18
C GLN A 145 -3.15 13.27 9.71
N LYS A 146 -2.37 12.34 10.29
CA LYS A 146 -2.23 12.24 11.75
C LYS A 146 -1.42 13.39 12.35
N ARG A 147 -0.53 14.02 11.57
CA ARG A 147 0.29 15.16 12.01
C ARG A 147 -0.44 16.50 11.87
N SER A 148 -1.37 16.65 10.92
CA SER A 148 -2.13 17.90 10.75
C SER A 148 -3.15 18.14 11.87
N ARG A 149 -3.74 17.09 12.47
CA ARG A 149 -4.62 17.21 13.64
C ARG A 149 -3.92 17.69 14.92
N LYS A 150 -2.57 17.66 14.98
CA LYS A 150 -1.79 18.17 16.12
C LYS A 150 -1.18 19.57 15.89
N ARG A 151 -1.40 20.18 14.73
CA ARG A 151 -0.86 21.52 14.41
C ARG A 151 -1.89 22.65 14.43
N PHE A 152 -3.16 22.31 14.70
CA PHE A 152 -4.26 23.25 14.90
C PHE A 152 -4.93 23.00 16.24
N GLY A 153 -4.14 23.13 17.31
CA GLY A 153 -4.55 23.08 18.70
C GLY A 153 -3.56 23.87 19.53
#